data_AF-A0A8H7FDE8-F1
#
_entry.id   AF-A0A8H7FDE8-F1
#
_cell.length_a   1.000
_cell.length_b   1.000
_cell.length_c   1.000
_cell.angle_alpha   90.00
_cell.angle_beta   90.00
_cell.angle_gamma   90.00
#
_symmetry.space_group_name_H-M   'P 1'
#
loop_
_entity.id
_entity.type
_entity.pdbx_description
1 polymer ?
#
loop_
_entity_poly.entity_id
_entity_poly.type
_entity_poly.pdbx_seq_one_letter_code
_entity_poly.pdbx_strand_id
1 'polypeptide(L)'
;MSSITLIEKEKTFLSSPRFAVVGASADKAKFGTKKNDELEGIPTVRALADLISPSETSVSIITNPKITLGLLEQAKGLSVPALWLQPGAEDEAVIAYINQNGLADKVIYGGPCILVDGDRAQSLL
;
A
#
# COMPACT_ATOMS: atom_id res chain seq x y z
N MET A 1 11.35 18.34 -13.88
CA MET A 1 10.19 17.75 -13.21
C MET A 1 10.61 17.47 -11.79
N SER A 2 10.03 18.18 -10.82
CA SER A 2 10.32 17.94 -9.41
C SER A 2 9.61 16.66 -8.99
N SER A 3 10.37 15.67 -8.51
CA SER A 3 9.79 14.45 -7.94
C SER A 3 8.92 14.83 -6.74
N ILE A 4 7.76 14.19 -6.60
CA ILE A 4 6.86 14.44 -5.46
C ILE A 4 7.59 14.05 -4.16
N THR A 5 7.54 14.93 -3.16
CA THR A 5 8.18 14.69 -1.85
C THR A 5 7.49 13.55 -1.10
N LEU A 6 8.20 12.91 -0.16
CA LEU A 6 7.59 11.88 0.70
C LEU A 6 6.33 12.39 1.41
N ILE A 7 6.37 13.64 1.90
CA ILE A 7 5.25 14.29 2.59
C ILE A 7 4.02 14.41 1.68
N GLU A 8 4.19 14.79 0.42
CA GLU A 8 3.09 14.91 -0.53
C GLU A 8 2.47 13.55 -0.87
N LYS A 9 3.29 12.49 -0.94
CA LYS A 9 2.78 11.12 -1.12
C LYS A 9 1.97 10.67 0.10
N GLU A 10 2.49 10.90 1.31
CA GLU A 10 1.79 10.61 2.56
C GLU A 10 0.45 11.37 2.64
N LYS A 11 0.43 12.66 2.27
CA LYS A 11 -0.81 13.45 2.20
C LYS A 11 -1.80 12.88 1.19
N THR A 12 -1.33 12.50 0.00
CA THR A 12 -2.18 11.85 -1.02
C THR A 12 -2.78 10.55 -0.47
N PHE A 13 -1.97 9.76 0.23
CA PHE A 13 -2.42 8.55 0.87
C PHE A 13 -3.52 8.83 1.90
N LEU A 14 -3.23 9.71 2.87
CA LEU A 14 -4.11 10.01 4.01
C LEU A 14 -5.37 10.81 3.64
N SER A 15 -5.40 11.48 2.48
CA SER A 15 -6.57 12.24 2.01
C SER A 15 -7.53 11.43 1.14
N SER A 16 -7.21 10.16 0.84
CA SER A 16 -8.07 9.32 0.02
C SER A 16 -9.40 9.00 0.73
N PRO A 17 -10.55 9.02 0.03
CA PRO A 17 -11.85 8.72 0.63
C PRO A 17 -11.94 7.31 1.23
N ARG A 18 -11.13 6.37 0.73
CA ARG A 18 -11.12 4.97 1.13
C ARG A 18 -9.70 4.48 1.37
N PHE A 19 -9.61 3.48 2.25
CA PHE A 19 -8.39 2.76 2.56
C PHE A 19 -8.61 1.27 2.45
N ALA A 20 -7.60 0.56 1.94
CA ALA A 20 -7.55 -0.90 1.94
C ALA A 20 -6.20 -1.38 2.46
N VAL A 21 -6.20 -2.54 3.12
CA VAL A 21 -4.97 -3.22 3.51
C VAL A 21 -4.89 -4.55 2.77
N VAL A 22 -3.76 -4.79 2.10
CA VAL A 22 -3.50 -6.03 1.36
C VAL A 22 -2.41 -6.81 2.07
N GLY A 23 -2.69 -8.10 2.31
CA GLY A 23 -1.76 -9.01 2.98
C GLY A 23 -1.96 -9.14 4.49
N ALA A 24 -2.97 -8.46 5.06
CA ALA A 24 -3.32 -8.60 6.45
C ALA A 24 -3.92 -10.00 6.69
N SER A 25 -3.16 -10.85 7.39
CA SER A 25 -3.64 -12.13 7.88
C SER A 25 -3.73 -12.06 9.40
N ALA A 26 -4.84 -12.51 9.98
CA ALA A 26 -5.01 -12.62 11.43
C ALA A 26 -4.17 -13.78 12.04
N ASP A 27 -3.46 -14.56 11.22
CA ASP A 27 -2.68 -15.71 11.66
C ASP A 27 -1.20 -15.36 11.86
N LYS A 28 -0.72 -15.45 13.12
CA LYS A 28 0.69 -15.23 13.52
C LYS A 28 1.65 -16.34 13.04
N ALA A 29 1.15 -17.32 12.29
CA ALA A 29 1.91 -18.48 11.81
C ALA A 29 1.69 -18.73 10.31
N LYS A 30 2.41 -17.98 9.48
CA LYS A 30 2.69 -18.24 8.05
C LYS A 30 1.54 -18.11 7.02
N PHE A 31 1.98 -17.76 5.82
CA PHE A 31 1.43 -18.14 4.52
C PHE A 31 0.49 -19.35 4.58
N GLY A 32 -0.80 -19.09 4.38
CA GLY A 32 -1.80 -20.13 4.19
C GLY A 32 -2.90 -20.13 5.25
N THR A 33 -4.09 -19.74 4.81
CA THR A 33 -5.42 -20.11 5.35
C THR A 33 -5.95 -19.36 6.59
N LYS A 34 -6.80 -18.34 6.37
CA LYS A 34 -8.23 -18.31 6.75
C LYS A 34 -8.93 -17.09 6.15
N LYS A 35 -10.20 -17.29 5.74
CA LYS A 35 -11.08 -16.24 5.19
C LYS A 35 -11.53 -15.34 6.33
N ASN A 36 -10.97 -14.15 6.41
CA ASN A 36 -11.65 -13.05 7.05
C ASN A 36 -11.43 -11.86 6.13
N ASP A 37 -12.50 -11.37 5.52
CA ASP A 37 -12.45 -10.24 4.59
C ASP A 37 -12.29 -8.90 5.34
N GLU A 38 -12.10 -8.97 6.65
CA GLU A 38 -11.93 -7.85 7.56
C GLU A 38 -10.82 -8.15 8.59
N LEU A 39 -9.93 -7.17 8.80
CA LEU A 39 -8.95 -7.16 9.88
C LEU A 39 -9.20 -5.90 10.72
N GLU A 40 -9.63 -6.07 11.97
CA GLU A 40 -9.99 -4.95 12.88
C GLU A 40 -11.02 -3.96 12.29
N GLY A 41 -11.99 -4.46 11.50
CA GLY A 41 -13.03 -3.65 10.83
C GLY A 41 -12.57 -2.94 9.55
N ILE A 42 -11.34 -3.17 9.10
CA ILE A 42 -10.81 -2.66 7.83
C ILE A 42 -11.00 -3.73 6.75
N PRO A 43 -11.60 -3.40 5.59
CA PRO A 43 -11.71 -4.33 4.47
C PRO A 43 -10.33 -4.81 4.02
N THR A 44 -10.17 -6.13 3.96
CA THR A 44 -8.99 -6.77 3.40
C THR A 44 -9.33 -7.33 2.04
N VAL A 45 -8.53 -6.96 1.03
CA VAL A 45 -8.69 -7.49 -0.32
C VAL A 45 -7.51 -8.37 -0.65
N ARG A 46 -7.78 -9.44 -1.41
CA ARG A 46 -6.75 -10.39 -1.85
C ARG A 46 -6.09 -9.95 -3.14
N ALA A 47 -6.85 -9.26 -3.97
CA ALA A 47 -6.40 -8.64 -5.20
C ALA A 47 -6.87 -7.18 -5.22
N LEU A 48 -6.09 -6.32 -5.87
CA LEU A 48 -6.50 -4.93 -6.04
C LEU A 48 -7.72 -4.81 -6.97
N ALA A 49 -7.97 -5.82 -7.80
CA ALA A 49 -9.15 -5.90 -8.66
C ALA A 49 -10.47 -5.98 -7.87
N ASP A 50 -10.43 -6.38 -6.60
CA ASP A 50 -11.62 -6.49 -5.74
C ASP A 50 -12.00 -5.13 -5.09
N LEU A 51 -11.23 -4.06 -5.35
CA LEU A 51 -11.51 -2.73 -4.84
C LEU A 51 -12.78 -2.15 -5.50
N ILE A 52 -13.75 -1.73 -4.68
CA ILE A 52 -15.02 -1.13 -5.12
C ILE A 52 -14.79 0.17 -5.91
N SER A 53 -13.86 1.01 -5.46
CA SER A 53 -13.51 2.30 -6.09
C SER A 53 -11.98 2.50 -6.10
N PRO A 54 -11.23 1.85 -7.01
CA PRO A 54 -9.77 1.89 -6.98
C PRO A 54 -9.19 3.31 -7.03
N SER A 55 -9.80 4.22 -7.81
CA SER A 55 -9.35 5.61 -7.96
C SER A 55 -9.55 6.48 -6.71
N GLU A 56 -10.34 6.01 -5.74
CA GLU A 56 -10.61 6.69 -4.48
C GLU A 56 -9.97 5.96 -3.29
N THR A 57 -9.22 4.88 -3.54
CA THR A 57 -8.73 3.99 -2.50
C THR A 57 -7.22 3.96 -2.43
N SER A 58 -6.66 4.46 -1.32
CA SER A 58 -5.24 4.26 -0.99
C SER A 58 -5.01 2.90 -0.35
N VAL A 59 -3.88 2.25 -0.67
CA VAL A 59 -3.64 0.85 -0.29
C VAL A 59 -2.35 0.67 0.50
N SER A 60 -2.47 0.14 1.71
CA SER A 60 -1.33 -0.32 2.51
C SER A 60 -1.01 -1.79 2.18
N ILE A 61 0.24 -2.07 1.84
CA ILE A 61 0.70 -3.41 1.43
C ILE A 61 1.66 -3.95 2.48
N ILE A 62 1.32 -5.09 3.07
CA ILE A 62 2.10 -5.77 4.12
C ILE A 62 2.53 -7.19 3.70
N THR A 63 2.47 -7.50 2.41
CA THR A 63 2.88 -8.79 1.84
C THR A 63 4.40 -8.90 1.70
N ASN A 64 4.94 -10.10 1.48
CA ASN A 64 6.36 -10.23 1.13
C ASN A 64 6.68 -9.62 -0.26
N PRO A 65 7.96 -9.34 -0.60
CA PRO A 65 8.33 -8.66 -1.85
C PRO A 65 7.86 -9.37 -3.12
N LYS A 66 7.88 -10.71 -3.13
CA LYS A 66 7.40 -11.52 -4.26
C LYS A 66 5.93 -11.27 -4.58
N ILE A 67 5.09 -11.16 -3.54
CA ILE A 67 3.66 -10.84 -3.72
C ILE A 67 3.49 -9.36 -4.03
N THR A 68 4.23 -8.48 -3.34
CA THR A 68 4.19 -7.04 -3.57
C THR A 68 4.43 -6.68 -5.03
N LEU A 69 5.38 -7.32 -5.70
CA LEU A 69 5.65 -7.08 -7.12
C LEU A 69 4.40 -7.31 -8.00
N GLY A 70 3.70 -8.43 -7.81
CA GLY A 70 2.46 -8.72 -8.54
C GLY A 70 1.31 -7.77 -8.17
N LEU A 71 1.31 -7.20 -6.96
CA LEU A 71 0.36 -6.15 -6.58
C LEU A 71 0.68 -4.83 -7.27
N LEU A 72 1.96 -4.45 -7.42
CA LEU A 72 2.35 -3.24 -8.14
C LEU A 72 1.98 -3.32 -9.64
N GLU A 73 2.10 -4.51 -10.24
CA GLU A 73 1.64 -4.77 -11.61
C GLU A 73 0.13 -4.53 -11.76
N GLN A 74 -0.67 -5.06 -10.82
CA GLN A 74 -2.12 -4.81 -10.78
C GLN A 74 -2.43 -3.33 -10.55
N ALA A 75 -1.72 -2.71 -9.60
CA ALA A 75 -1.91 -1.31 -9.23
C ALA A 75 -1.55 -0.34 -10.36
N LYS A 76 -0.71 -0.73 -11.31
CA LYS A 76 -0.42 0.08 -12.49
C LYS A 76 -1.64 0.17 -13.42
N GLY A 77 -2.41 -0.91 -13.52
CA GLY A 77 -3.64 -0.98 -14.33
C GLY A 77 -4.86 -0.36 -13.64
N LEU A 78 -4.82 -0.22 -12.32
CA LEU A 78 -5.87 0.37 -11.51
C LEU A 78 -5.45 1.79 -11.16
N SER A 79 -6.31 2.80 -11.34
CA SER A 79 -5.93 4.19 -11.10
C SER A 79 -5.82 4.57 -9.63
N VAL A 80 -5.22 3.71 -8.79
CA VAL A 80 -5.02 3.95 -7.36
C VAL A 80 -4.19 5.22 -7.14
N PRO A 81 -4.59 6.08 -6.18
CA PRO A 81 -3.94 7.34 -5.91
C PRO A 81 -2.58 7.16 -5.23
N ALA A 82 -2.50 6.30 -4.23
CA ALA A 82 -1.27 6.04 -3.49
C ALA A 82 -1.19 4.59 -2.96
N LEU A 83 0.05 4.09 -2.87
CA LEU A 83 0.38 2.78 -2.31
C LEU A 83 1.44 2.98 -1.24
N TRP A 84 1.28 2.33 -0.09
CA TRP A 84 2.27 2.37 0.98
C TRP A 84 2.79 0.97 1.26
N LEU A 85 4.05 0.73 0.94
CA LEU A 85 4.75 -0.51 1.28
C LEU A 85 5.23 -0.43 2.72
N GLN A 86 4.70 -1.31 3.54
CA GLN A 86 5.09 -1.41 4.93
C GLN A 86 6.44 -2.12 5.05
N PRO A 87 7.24 -1.86 6.10
CA PRO A 87 8.59 -2.38 6.19
C PRO A 87 8.66 -3.90 5.98
N GLY A 88 9.46 -4.32 4.99
CA GLY A 88 9.64 -5.73 4.62
C GLY A 88 8.72 -6.20 3.49
N ALA A 89 7.88 -5.30 2.95
CA ALA A 89 7.12 -5.55 1.72
C ALA A 89 7.91 -5.21 0.45
N GLU A 90 9.05 -4.55 0.58
CA GLU A 90 9.96 -4.18 -0.49
C GLU A 90 11.29 -4.94 -0.44
N ASP A 91 11.87 -5.14 -1.62
CA ASP A 91 13.27 -5.53 -1.84
C ASP A 91 13.84 -4.73 -3.03
N GLU A 92 15.07 -5.03 -3.44
CA GLU A 92 15.70 -4.37 -4.59
C GLU A 92 14.89 -4.51 -5.88
N ALA A 93 14.24 -5.67 -6.11
CA ALA A 93 13.44 -5.91 -7.31
C ALA A 93 12.15 -5.09 -7.31
N VAL A 94 11.49 -4.98 -6.15
CA VAL A 94 10.31 -4.12 -5.96
C VAL A 94 10.67 -2.65 -6.21
N ILE A 95 11.76 -2.16 -5.63
CA ILE A 95 12.22 -0.77 -5.80
C ILE A 95 12.59 -0.50 -7.26
N ALA A 96 13.31 -1.43 -7.90
CA ALA A 96 13.64 -1.34 -9.31
C ALA A 96 12.38 -1.26 -10.19
N TYR A 97 11.38 -2.10 -9.91
CA TYR A 97 10.10 -2.08 -10.62
C TYR A 97 9.38 -0.73 -10.49
N ILE A 98 9.29 -0.19 -9.26
CA ILE A 98 8.63 1.11 -8.99
C ILE A 98 9.23 2.22 -9.86
N ASN A 99 10.56 2.29 -9.89
CA ASN A 99 11.29 3.33 -10.63
C ASN A 99 11.17 3.14 -12.14
N GLN A 100 11.26 1.91 -12.64
CA GLN A 100 11.19 1.60 -14.07
C GLN A 100 9.78 1.76 -14.65
N ASN A 101 8.74 1.69 -13.81
CA ASN A 101 7.34 1.71 -14.26
C ASN A 101 6.61 3.03 -13.99
N GLY A 102 7.31 4.09 -13.59
CA GLY A 102 6.71 5.40 -13.34
C GLY A 102 5.77 5.43 -12.12
N LEU A 103 5.98 4.53 -11.16
CA LEU A 103 5.20 4.47 -9.92
C LEU A 103 5.85 5.25 -8.77
N ALA A 104 7.05 5.78 -8.97
CA ALA A 104 7.82 6.46 -7.93
C ALA A 104 7.04 7.58 -7.23
N ASP A 105 6.18 8.31 -7.94
CA ASP A 105 5.37 9.40 -7.37
C ASP A 105 4.15 8.92 -6.56
N LYS A 106 3.78 7.64 -6.67
CA LYS A 106 2.60 7.06 -6.00
C LYS A 106 2.93 6.10 -4.88
N VAL A 107 4.15 5.56 -4.85
CA VAL A 107 4.55 4.52 -3.90
C VAL A 107 5.40 5.12 -2.79
N ILE A 108 5.00 4.85 -1.55
CA ILE A 108 5.72 5.14 -0.32
C ILE A 108 6.42 3.86 0.13
N TYR A 109 7.72 3.91 0.38
CA TYR A 109 8.53 2.79 0.87
C TYR A 109 9.78 3.31 1.59
N GLY A 110 10.50 2.46 2.34
CA GLY A 110 11.73 2.84 3.04
C GLY A 110 11.53 3.81 4.22
N GLY A 111 10.29 4.02 4.66
CA GLY A 111 9.92 4.85 5.81
C GLY A 111 9.30 4.04 6.95
N PRO A 112 8.97 4.69 8.09
CA PRO A 112 8.33 4.02 9.21
C PRO A 112 6.94 3.47 8.82
N CYS A 113 6.48 2.46 9.57
CA CYS A 113 5.15 1.88 9.41
C CYS A 113 4.06 2.94 9.62
N ILE A 114 3.03 2.94 8.77
CA ILE A 114 1.88 3.87 8.85
C ILE A 114 1.23 3.92 10.26
N LEU A 115 1.27 2.80 10.99
CA LEU A 115 0.63 2.65 12.32
C LEU A 115 1.50 3.11 13.49
N VAL A 116 2.79 3.40 13.26
CA VAL A 116 3.72 3.84 14.31
C VAL A 116 3.75 5.36 14.43
N ASP A 117 3.23 6.08 13.43
CA ASP A 117 3.30 7.53 13.30
C ASP A 117 1.91 8.20 13.31
N GLY A 118 0.97 7.69 14.12
CA GLY A 118 -0.38 8.26 14.26
C GLY A 118 -0.39 9.76 14.58
N ASP A 119 0.58 10.20 15.38
CA ASP A 119 0.78 11.63 15.73
C ASP A 119 1.25 12.46 14.54
N ARG A 120 2.09 11.89 13.66
CA ARG A 120 2.55 12.56 12.44
C ARG A 120 1.44 12.63 11.39
N ALA A 121 0.64 11.59 11.24
CA ALA A 121 -0.51 11.58 10.33
C ALA A 121 -1.51 12.70 10.66
N GLN A 122 -1.73 12.99 11.93
CA GLN A 122 -2.61 14.08 12.38
C GLN A 122 -2.05 15.48 12.04
N SER A 123 -0.73 15.64 11.95
CA SER A 123 -0.09 16.90 11.54
C SER A 123 -0.08 17.14 10.01
N LEU A 124 -0.42 16.12 9.22
CA LEU A 124 -0.37 16.16 7.75
C LEU A 124 -1.73 16.45 7.10
N LEU A 125 -2.82 16.32 7.87
CA LEU A 125 -4.19 16.67 7.50
C LEU A 125 -4.50 18.13 7.87
#